data_AF-A0A7X7A455-F1
#
_entry.id   AF-A0A7X7A455-F1
#
_cell.length_a   1.000
_cell.length_b   1.000
_cell.length_c   1.000
_cell.angle_alpha   90.00
_cell.angle_beta   90.00
_cell.angle_gamma   90.00
#
_symmetry.space_group_name_H-M   'P 1'
#
loop_
_entity.id
_entity.type
_entity.pdbx_description
1 polymer ?
#
loop_
_entity_poly.entity_id
_entity_poly.type
_entity_poly.pdbx_seq_one_letter_code
_entity_poly.pdbx_strand_id
1 'polypeptide(L)'
;MRRSRLGLISSALAVKWQFLSPRLAGRAQAICLTLVLLAPGAATALAAEAEVAVDDSGVRSRVSTSQGHAGHRWDERTFNLNSGAARYAFRYSACVDPSHGDSRPAGEGTLGMPVPSSTNWYHSGFLFLSINGKEATAFPLSDSRVLEKGARGSFQMVFEHPDAVVGLRALMLPGANHVLMDLTWTPRTPGAVKSASLKAICYPSFFTSWHKRKGDRHCMTPRIDEREPKTLELDPAADGYLYYYDTIFDVARGEGDGPCALIFTPEGVQSGQVNIGNYAVITTLTLKPDAGRVRLAFYDFTGKKNAEAEAYLKAHGLEDRARLAEMDFRPEGVRTLQVAQLEADAAKCLADAGEDGKPFQPKVTDLLTKVKELKAKADVNDWRAEAELAGLLLDSQDLFWKLRIAALLNAP
;
A
#
# COMPACT_ATOMS: atom_id res chain seq x y z
N MET A 1 16.36 -4.22 66.28
CA MET A 1 17.73 -4.63 66.63
C MET A 1 18.55 -4.74 65.36
N ARG A 2 19.76 -4.12 65.33
CA ARG A 2 20.85 -4.14 64.30
C ARG A 2 20.41 -3.80 62.85
N ARG A 3 20.60 -2.62 62.25
CA ARG A 3 21.69 -1.60 62.11
C ARG A 3 23.01 -2.07 61.46
N SER A 4 23.22 -1.62 60.22
CA SER A 4 24.51 -1.14 59.63
C SER A 4 24.18 -0.47 58.27
N ARG A 5 24.13 0.87 58.11
CA ARG A 5 25.20 1.91 58.04
C ARG A 5 26.06 1.82 56.75
N LEU A 6 25.87 2.76 55.81
CA LEU A 6 26.73 3.93 55.44
C LEU A 6 27.69 3.60 54.27
N GLY A 7 27.96 4.48 53.29
CA GLY A 7 27.70 5.92 53.22
C GLY A 7 27.91 6.57 51.84
N LEU A 8 27.47 7.84 51.79
CA LEU A 8 27.74 8.88 50.79
C LEU A 8 29.10 9.55 51.04
N ILE A 9 29.82 9.94 49.97
CA ILE A 9 30.69 11.15 49.82
C ILE A 9 30.84 11.35 48.28
N SER A 10 30.30 12.35 47.56
CA SER A 10 30.47 13.83 47.52
C SER A 10 31.84 14.35 47.06
N SER A 11 31.83 15.23 46.06
CA SER A 11 32.66 16.45 45.90
C SER A 11 33.49 16.55 44.62
N ALA A 12 33.32 17.72 43.99
CA ALA A 12 33.92 18.24 42.79
C ALA A 12 35.39 18.65 42.93
N LEU A 13 36.07 18.82 41.79
CA LEU A 13 37.17 19.78 41.66
C LEU A 13 37.30 20.25 40.21
N ALA A 14 37.08 21.55 40.02
CA ALA A 14 37.40 22.31 38.83
C ALA A 14 38.80 22.93 39.00
N VAL A 15 39.63 22.91 37.96
CA VAL A 15 40.80 23.78 37.83
C VAL A 15 40.93 24.24 36.38
N LYS A 16 40.79 25.55 36.17
CA LYS A 16 41.22 26.32 34.99
C LYS A 16 42.73 26.49 35.03
N TRP A 17 43.43 26.44 33.89
CA TRP A 17 44.59 27.29 33.61
C TRP A 17 44.64 27.65 32.11
N GLN A 18 45.14 28.84 31.84
CA GLN A 18 44.95 29.65 30.64
C GLN A 18 46.35 30.10 30.15
N PHE A 19 46.47 30.34 28.85
CA PHE A 19 47.35 31.32 28.16
C PHE A 19 48.77 31.00 27.61
N LEU A 20 48.90 31.41 26.32
CA LEU A 20 50.02 32.04 25.55
C LEU A 20 51.19 31.16 25.04
N SER A 21 51.34 30.88 23.73
CA SER A 21 51.79 31.71 22.57
C SER A 21 53.23 31.30 22.12
N PRO A 22 53.87 31.86 21.06
CA PRO A 22 53.89 31.27 19.72
C PRO A 22 55.30 31.10 19.09
N ARG A 23 55.34 30.49 17.89
CA ARG A 23 56.37 30.57 16.82
C ARG A 23 57.81 30.13 17.14
N LEU A 24 58.31 29.18 16.34
CA LEU A 24 59.62 29.28 15.70
C LEU A 24 59.67 28.42 14.43
N ALA A 25 60.18 29.04 13.37
CA ALA A 25 60.37 28.49 12.04
C ALA A 25 61.61 27.57 12.00
N GLY A 26 61.57 26.54 11.15
CA GLY A 26 62.73 25.72 10.85
C GLY A 26 62.47 24.84 9.63
N ARG A 27 62.96 25.28 8.47
CA ARG A 27 63.03 24.49 7.23
C ARG A 27 63.95 23.29 7.45
N ALA A 28 63.45 22.08 7.21
CA ALA A 28 64.27 20.93 6.85
C ALA A 28 63.51 20.13 5.79
N GLN A 29 64.04 20.15 4.57
CA GLN A 29 63.64 19.26 3.48
C GLN A 29 64.05 17.84 3.89
N ALA A 30 63.06 16.96 4.07
CA ALA A 30 63.26 15.53 4.09
C ALA A 30 62.39 14.93 2.99
N ILE A 31 63.06 14.24 2.07
CA ILE A 31 62.50 13.47 0.97
C ILE A 31 61.66 12.36 1.60
N CYS A 32 60.33 12.55 1.66
CA CYS A 32 59.40 11.48 1.95
C CYS A 32 59.12 10.73 0.66
N LEU A 33 59.71 9.54 0.58
CA LEU A 33 59.37 8.48 -0.35
C LEU A 33 57.86 8.19 -0.20
N THR A 34 57.04 8.63 -1.14
CA THR A 34 55.62 8.32 -1.17
C THR A 34 55.45 6.85 -1.58
N LEU A 35 55.51 5.93 -0.61
CA LEU A 35 54.89 4.62 -0.75
C LEU A 35 53.39 4.87 -0.90
N VAL A 36 52.87 4.69 -2.12
CA VAL A 36 51.42 4.51 -2.34
C VAL A 36 51.07 3.18 -1.68
N LEU A 37 50.65 3.27 -0.41
CA LEU A 37 50.00 2.18 0.30
C LEU A 37 48.77 1.76 -0.51
N LEU A 38 48.83 0.53 -1.03
CA LEU A 38 47.68 -0.27 -1.43
C LEU A 38 46.76 -0.37 -0.20
N ALA A 39 45.89 0.61 -0.02
CA ALA A 39 44.75 0.48 0.87
C ALA A 39 43.85 -0.61 0.26
N PRO A 40 43.55 -1.71 0.98
CA PRO A 40 42.48 -2.60 0.55
C PRO A 40 41.23 -1.73 0.47
N GLY A 41 40.75 -1.53 -0.76
CA GLY A 41 39.51 -0.82 -1.02
C GLY A 41 38.44 -1.49 -0.16
N ALA A 42 37.98 -0.77 0.86
CA ALA A 42 36.74 -1.10 1.51
C ALA A 42 35.69 -1.02 0.41
N ALA A 43 35.36 -2.17 -0.18
CA ALA A 43 34.15 -2.32 -0.95
C ALA A 43 33.03 -1.95 0.02
N THR A 44 32.59 -0.69 -0.03
CA THR A 44 31.28 -0.31 0.47
C THR A 44 30.32 -1.18 -0.32
N ALA A 45 29.96 -2.32 0.27
CA ALA A 45 28.83 -3.09 -0.16
C ALA A 45 27.66 -2.11 -0.14
N LEU A 46 27.27 -1.62 -1.31
CA LEU A 46 26.05 -0.87 -1.48
C LEU A 46 24.97 -1.79 -0.92
N ALA A 47 24.43 -1.43 0.25
CA ALA A 47 23.31 -2.16 0.81
C ALA A 47 22.24 -2.16 -0.28
N ALA A 48 21.82 -3.36 -0.70
CA ALA A 48 20.74 -3.49 -1.66
C ALA A 48 19.57 -2.64 -1.15
N GLU A 49 19.09 -1.72 -1.99
CA GLU A 49 17.94 -0.91 -1.62
C GLU A 49 16.80 -1.85 -1.27
N ALA A 50 16.09 -1.55 -0.17
CA ALA A 50 14.97 -2.37 0.22
C ALA A 50 13.89 -2.26 -0.87
N GLU A 51 13.41 -3.40 -1.37
CA GLU A 51 12.44 -3.48 -2.47
C GLU A 51 11.15 -4.17 -2.03
N VAL A 52 10.06 -3.84 -2.72
CA VAL A 52 8.77 -4.50 -2.63
C VAL A 52 8.60 -5.41 -3.84
N ALA A 53 8.46 -6.71 -3.58
CA ALA A 53 8.09 -7.67 -4.60
C ALA A 53 6.56 -7.68 -4.78
N VAL A 54 6.13 -7.66 -6.05
CA VAL A 54 4.72 -7.79 -6.41
C VAL A 54 4.53 -8.93 -7.40
N ASP A 55 3.58 -9.80 -7.09
CA ASP A 55 3.19 -10.94 -7.93
C ASP A 55 1.69 -10.89 -8.23
N ASP A 56 1.33 -11.37 -9.41
CA ASP A 56 -0.03 -11.45 -9.91
C ASP A 56 -0.23 -12.84 -10.50
N SER A 57 -1.14 -13.61 -9.90
CA SER A 57 -1.36 -15.00 -10.29
C SER A 57 -1.96 -15.17 -11.69
N GLY A 58 -2.36 -14.08 -12.34
CA GLY A 58 -3.26 -14.09 -13.47
C GLY A 58 -4.66 -14.58 -13.10
N VAL A 59 -5.57 -14.57 -14.07
CA VAL A 59 -6.92 -15.11 -13.90
C VAL A 59 -6.88 -16.63 -14.00
N ARG A 60 -7.44 -17.30 -12.98
CA ARG A 60 -7.69 -18.73 -12.95
C ARG A 60 -9.18 -18.96 -13.01
N SER A 61 -9.63 -19.70 -14.02
CA SER A 61 -11.03 -20.04 -14.19
C SER A 61 -11.29 -21.48 -13.78
N ARG A 62 -12.39 -21.70 -13.06
CA ARG A 62 -12.89 -23.03 -12.71
C ARG A 62 -14.39 -23.11 -12.89
N VAL A 63 -14.91 -24.33 -12.99
CA VAL A 63 -16.35 -24.59 -12.92
C VAL A 63 -16.72 -24.76 -11.45
N SER A 64 -17.70 -23.99 -10.97
CA SER A 64 -18.15 -24.07 -9.58
C SER A 64 -18.99 -25.33 -9.36
N THR A 65 -18.79 -25.97 -8.21
CA THR A 65 -19.62 -27.07 -7.70
C THR A 65 -20.55 -26.61 -6.58
N SER A 66 -20.55 -25.31 -6.26
CA SER A 66 -21.31 -24.74 -5.15
C SER A 66 -22.81 -24.77 -5.45
N GLN A 67 -23.62 -25.05 -4.42
CA GLN A 67 -25.08 -25.04 -4.56
C GLN A 67 -25.58 -23.68 -5.06
N GLY A 68 -26.50 -23.69 -6.03
CA GLY A 68 -27.02 -22.47 -6.68
C GLY A 68 -26.11 -21.89 -7.79
N HIS A 69 -24.88 -22.36 -7.91
CA HIS A 69 -23.92 -21.96 -8.94
C HIS A 69 -23.21 -23.16 -9.59
N ALA A 70 -23.79 -24.36 -9.49
CA ALA A 70 -23.19 -25.57 -10.05
C ALA A 70 -23.12 -25.46 -11.58
N GLY A 71 -21.94 -25.68 -12.15
CA GLY A 71 -21.70 -25.55 -13.60
C GLY A 71 -21.33 -24.14 -14.06
N HIS A 72 -21.46 -23.13 -13.20
CA HIS A 72 -21.11 -21.75 -13.55
C HIS A 72 -19.59 -21.56 -13.61
N ARG A 73 -19.13 -20.70 -14.52
CA ARG A 73 -17.72 -20.27 -14.54
C ARG A 73 -17.40 -19.33 -13.37
N TRP A 74 -16.30 -19.61 -12.69
CA TRP A 74 -15.79 -18.85 -11.55
C TRP A 74 -14.36 -18.41 -11.83
N ASP A 75 -14.10 -17.11 -11.73
CA ASP A 75 -12.77 -16.55 -11.94
C ASP A 75 -12.15 -16.12 -10.62
N GLU A 76 -10.87 -16.45 -10.44
CA GLU A 76 -10.05 -16.10 -9.28
C GLU A 76 -8.76 -15.42 -9.74
N ARG A 77 -8.31 -14.40 -9.02
CA ARG A 77 -7.02 -13.74 -9.24
C ARG A 77 -6.46 -13.26 -7.91
N THR A 78 -5.17 -13.45 -7.69
CA THR A 78 -4.49 -13.06 -6.46
C THR A 78 -3.32 -12.13 -6.76
N PHE A 79 -3.26 -11.00 -6.05
CA PHE A 79 -2.10 -10.12 -6.00
C PHE A 79 -1.36 -10.34 -4.69
N ASN A 80 -0.04 -10.44 -4.73
CA ASN A 80 0.82 -10.50 -3.55
C ASN A 80 1.69 -9.25 -3.48
N LEU A 81 1.75 -8.61 -2.33
CA LEU A 81 2.71 -7.54 -1.99
C LEU A 81 3.63 -8.06 -0.89
N ASN A 82 4.94 -7.94 -1.06
CA ASN A 82 5.93 -8.34 -0.05
C ASN A 82 6.97 -7.24 0.13
N SER A 83 6.98 -6.60 1.30
CA SER A 83 7.90 -5.52 1.66
C SER A 83 9.23 -5.99 2.25
N GLY A 84 9.41 -7.31 2.41
CA GLY A 84 10.48 -7.91 3.20
C GLY A 84 10.16 -7.98 4.71
N ALA A 85 9.31 -7.08 5.23
CA ALA A 85 8.86 -7.10 6.63
C ALA A 85 7.50 -7.79 6.81
N ALA A 86 6.61 -7.67 5.82
CA ALA A 86 5.31 -8.33 5.80
C ALA A 86 4.91 -8.70 4.38
N ARG A 87 3.99 -9.66 4.27
CA ARG A 87 3.40 -10.09 3.00
C ARG A 87 1.90 -10.01 3.08
N TYR A 88 1.28 -9.37 2.10
CA TYR A 88 -0.17 -9.30 1.96
C TYR A 88 -0.59 -9.97 0.66
N ALA A 89 -1.70 -10.69 0.69
CA ALA A 89 -2.32 -11.21 -0.51
C ALA A 89 -3.76 -10.71 -0.62
N PHE A 90 -4.18 -10.35 -1.84
CA PHE A 90 -5.52 -9.89 -2.15
C PHE A 90 -6.12 -10.79 -3.21
N ARG A 91 -7.22 -11.45 -2.87
CA ARG A 91 -7.89 -12.41 -3.75
C ARG A 91 -9.21 -11.83 -4.24
N TYR A 92 -9.30 -11.63 -5.55
CA TYR A 92 -10.57 -11.47 -6.25
C TYR A 92 -11.14 -12.85 -6.58
N SER A 93 -12.42 -13.08 -6.30
CA SER A 93 -13.11 -14.34 -6.56
C SER A 93 -14.59 -14.08 -6.87
N ALA A 94 -15.04 -14.39 -8.09
CA ALA A 94 -16.45 -14.19 -8.44
C ALA A 94 -16.95 -15.18 -9.50
N CYS A 95 -18.26 -15.42 -9.48
CA CYS A 95 -18.97 -16.03 -10.59
C CYS A 95 -19.00 -15.05 -11.77
N VAL A 96 -18.49 -15.49 -12.93
CA VAL A 96 -18.47 -14.69 -14.18
C VAL A 96 -19.37 -15.28 -15.26
N ASP A 97 -20.23 -16.21 -14.87
CA ASP A 97 -21.15 -16.87 -15.79
C ASP A 97 -22.08 -15.85 -16.48
N PRO A 98 -22.25 -15.92 -17.83
CA PRO A 98 -23.08 -14.99 -18.57
C PRO A 98 -24.54 -14.92 -18.10
N SER A 99 -25.06 -15.95 -17.43
CA SER A 99 -26.41 -15.96 -16.87
C SER A 99 -26.68 -14.84 -15.85
N HIS A 100 -25.62 -14.24 -15.29
CA HIS A 100 -25.73 -13.13 -14.33
C HIS A 100 -25.69 -11.74 -14.97
N GLY A 101 -25.54 -11.63 -16.29
CA GLY A 101 -25.32 -10.35 -16.97
C GLY A 101 -24.08 -9.65 -16.42
N ASP A 102 -24.26 -8.44 -15.87
CA ASP A 102 -23.18 -7.67 -15.25
C ASP A 102 -22.94 -8.03 -13.77
N SER A 103 -23.83 -8.80 -13.14
CA SER A 103 -23.64 -9.21 -11.75
C SER A 103 -22.49 -10.21 -11.63
N ARG A 104 -21.70 -10.08 -10.56
CA ARG A 104 -20.56 -10.93 -10.20
C ARG A 104 -20.77 -11.49 -8.80
N PRO A 105 -21.73 -12.42 -8.62
CA PRO A 105 -22.04 -12.94 -7.29
C PRO A 105 -20.88 -13.76 -6.73
N ALA A 106 -20.69 -13.64 -5.42
CA ALA A 106 -19.73 -14.42 -4.66
C ALA A 106 -20.40 -14.90 -3.35
N GLY A 107 -20.10 -16.12 -2.91
CA GLY A 107 -20.78 -16.72 -1.76
C GLY A 107 -20.48 -16.03 -0.42
N GLU A 108 -19.23 -15.61 -0.22
CA GLU A 108 -18.73 -15.03 1.05
C GLU A 108 -18.19 -13.60 0.88
N GLY A 109 -18.16 -13.10 -0.36
CA GLY A 109 -17.55 -11.84 -0.76
C GLY A 109 -16.61 -12.02 -1.96
N THR A 110 -16.37 -10.93 -2.68
CA THR A 110 -15.57 -10.96 -3.91
C THR A 110 -14.10 -10.61 -3.67
N LEU A 111 -13.79 -9.82 -2.65
CA LEU A 111 -12.44 -9.35 -2.33
C LEU A 111 -12.02 -9.81 -0.93
N GLY A 112 -11.10 -10.77 -0.88
CA GLY A 112 -10.56 -11.35 0.35
C GLY A 112 -9.08 -11.05 0.57
N MET A 113 -8.59 -11.23 1.80
CA MET A 113 -7.17 -11.06 2.16
C MET A 113 -6.59 -12.34 2.79
N PRO A 114 -6.18 -13.35 2.00
CA PRO A 114 -5.77 -14.66 2.54
C PRO A 114 -4.42 -14.71 3.28
N VAL A 115 -3.62 -13.63 3.22
CA VAL A 115 -2.29 -13.54 3.85
C VAL A 115 -2.15 -12.12 4.42
N PRO A 116 -1.54 -11.92 5.61
CA PRO A 116 -0.79 -12.87 6.45
C PRO A 116 -1.55 -14.01 7.12
N SER A 117 -2.74 -13.75 7.67
CA SER A 117 -3.60 -14.76 8.29
C SER A 117 -4.93 -14.86 7.55
N SER A 118 -5.61 -16.00 7.68
CA SER A 118 -6.97 -16.17 7.18
C SER A 118 -8.05 -15.59 8.09
N THR A 119 -7.74 -15.42 9.39
CA THR A 119 -8.70 -15.04 10.44
C THR A 119 -8.83 -13.53 10.57
N ASN A 120 -7.71 -12.79 10.61
CA ASN A 120 -7.71 -11.33 10.74
C ASN A 120 -8.53 -10.62 9.65
N TRP A 121 -7.96 -10.30 8.50
CA TRP A 121 -8.76 -9.77 7.39
C TRP A 121 -9.34 -10.93 6.60
N TYR A 122 -10.67 -11.03 6.51
CA TYR A 122 -11.29 -12.27 6.05
C TYR A 122 -10.84 -12.70 4.65
N HIS A 123 -10.32 -13.93 4.54
CA HIS A 123 -9.72 -14.43 3.30
C HIS A 123 -10.70 -14.54 2.11
N SER A 124 -12.01 -14.62 2.35
CA SER A 124 -13.03 -14.70 1.29
C SER A 124 -13.75 -13.39 1.00
N GLY A 125 -13.74 -12.41 1.92
CA GLY A 125 -14.54 -11.21 1.78
C GLY A 125 -14.32 -10.24 2.93
N PHE A 126 -13.26 -9.45 2.89
CA PHE A 126 -12.93 -8.53 3.99
C PHE A 126 -13.36 -7.10 3.72
N LEU A 127 -13.56 -6.69 2.45
CA LEU A 127 -13.78 -5.30 2.08
C LEU A 127 -14.89 -5.15 1.05
N PHE A 128 -15.85 -4.28 1.35
CA PHE A 128 -17.04 -4.08 0.54
C PHE A 128 -17.31 -2.57 0.43
N LEU A 129 -17.06 -2.00 -0.74
CA LEU A 129 -17.45 -0.62 -1.06
C LEU A 129 -18.79 -0.64 -1.77
N SER A 130 -19.78 0.04 -1.21
CA SER A 130 -21.12 0.15 -1.78
C SER A 130 -21.37 1.54 -2.30
N ILE A 131 -21.90 1.64 -3.52
CA ILE A 131 -22.38 2.86 -4.15
C ILE A 131 -23.89 2.71 -4.33
N ASN A 132 -24.68 3.66 -3.82
CA ASN A 132 -26.16 3.59 -3.87
C ASN A 132 -26.73 2.25 -3.36
N GLY A 133 -26.12 1.70 -2.31
CA GLY A 133 -26.52 0.43 -1.68
C GLY A 133 -26.12 -0.83 -2.45
N LYS A 134 -25.34 -0.72 -3.53
CA LYS A 134 -24.86 -1.86 -4.32
C LYS A 134 -23.34 -1.99 -4.19
N GLU A 135 -22.86 -3.20 -3.88
CA GLU A 135 -21.43 -3.48 -3.71
C GLU A 135 -20.71 -3.39 -5.07
N ALA A 136 -19.68 -2.55 -5.17
CA ALA A 136 -18.90 -2.35 -6.39
C ALA A 136 -18.23 -3.63 -6.89
N THR A 137 -17.78 -4.48 -5.96
CA THR A 137 -17.16 -5.76 -6.29
C THR A 137 -18.14 -6.81 -6.82
N ALA A 138 -19.44 -6.52 -6.81
CA ALA A 138 -20.47 -7.35 -7.45
C ALA A 138 -20.67 -7.01 -8.94
N PHE A 139 -19.78 -6.20 -9.52
CA PHE A 139 -19.81 -5.79 -10.94
C PHE A 139 -18.51 -6.18 -11.66
N PRO A 140 -18.49 -6.15 -13.02
CA PRO A 140 -17.35 -6.64 -13.78
C PRO A 140 -16.08 -5.84 -13.51
N LEU A 141 -14.97 -6.55 -13.43
CA LEU A 141 -13.63 -5.97 -13.37
C LEU A 141 -13.21 -5.57 -14.78
N SER A 142 -13.10 -4.27 -15.07
CA SER A 142 -12.65 -3.79 -16.38
C SER A 142 -11.14 -3.59 -16.47
N ASP A 143 -10.47 -3.43 -15.34
CA ASP A 143 -9.03 -3.44 -15.28
C ASP A 143 -8.51 -4.06 -13.99
N SER A 144 -7.42 -4.80 -14.09
CA SER A 144 -6.68 -5.29 -12.94
C SER A 144 -5.28 -5.68 -13.36
N ARG A 145 -4.28 -5.10 -12.70
CA ARG A 145 -2.86 -5.29 -13.03
C ARG A 145 -1.95 -4.77 -11.92
N VAL A 146 -0.72 -5.25 -11.92
CA VAL A 146 0.38 -4.63 -11.19
C VAL A 146 0.73 -3.29 -11.82
N LEU A 147 1.00 -2.29 -10.97
CA LEU A 147 1.39 -0.95 -11.40
C LEU A 147 2.89 -0.71 -11.17
N GLU A 148 3.44 -1.17 -10.04
CA GLU A 148 4.83 -0.91 -9.66
C GLU A 148 5.44 -2.07 -8.87
N LYS A 149 6.77 -2.18 -8.94
CA LYS A 149 7.63 -3.08 -8.14
C LYS A 149 8.93 -2.32 -7.78
N GLY A 150 9.65 -2.76 -6.75
CA GLY A 150 10.92 -2.15 -6.35
C GLY A 150 10.73 -1.13 -5.23
N ALA A 151 11.07 0.15 -5.45
CA ALA A 151 10.98 1.20 -4.43
C ALA A 151 9.57 1.35 -3.81
N ARG A 152 8.54 0.92 -4.53
CA ARG A 152 7.16 0.72 -4.05
C ARG A 152 6.58 -0.50 -4.76
N GLY A 153 5.63 -1.17 -4.11
CA GLY A 153 4.84 -2.21 -4.75
C GLY A 153 3.38 -1.81 -4.77
N SER A 154 2.74 -1.85 -5.93
CA SER A 154 1.33 -1.47 -6.05
C SER A 154 0.61 -2.24 -7.14
N PHE A 155 -0.71 -2.41 -6.97
CA PHE A 155 -1.60 -2.96 -7.98
C PHE A 155 -2.93 -2.20 -7.98
N GLN A 156 -3.70 -2.37 -9.05
CA GLN A 156 -5.06 -1.82 -9.13
C GLN A 156 -6.11 -2.84 -9.54
N MET A 157 -7.36 -2.49 -9.21
CA MET A 157 -8.60 -3.11 -9.66
C MET A 157 -9.60 -2.00 -9.98
N VAL A 158 -10.28 -2.09 -11.12
CA VAL A 158 -11.31 -1.14 -11.56
C VAL A 158 -12.59 -1.89 -11.86
N PHE A 159 -13.68 -1.50 -11.21
CA PHE A 159 -15.00 -2.13 -11.31
C PHE A 159 -15.97 -1.23 -12.07
N GLU A 160 -16.76 -1.83 -12.97
CA GLU A 160 -17.77 -1.16 -13.78
C GLU A 160 -19.12 -1.11 -13.04
N HIS A 161 -19.19 -0.37 -11.94
CA HIS A 161 -20.45 -0.14 -11.24
C HIS A 161 -21.42 0.68 -12.13
N PRO A 162 -22.76 0.46 -12.06
CA PRO A 162 -23.71 1.17 -12.92
C PRO A 162 -23.69 2.69 -12.75
N ASP A 163 -23.50 3.17 -11.51
CA ASP A 163 -23.55 4.60 -11.20
C ASP A 163 -22.18 5.30 -11.19
N ALA A 164 -21.08 4.53 -11.17
CA ALA A 164 -19.73 5.07 -11.04
C ALA A 164 -18.68 4.11 -11.62
N VAL A 165 -17.51 4.63 -12.01
CA VAL A 165 -16.30 3.82 -12.15
C VAL A 165 -15.65 3.75 -10.78
N VAL A 166 -15.47 2.55 -10.23
CA VAL A 166 -14.94 2.35 -8.87
C VAL A 166 -13.54 1.77 -8.94
N GLY A 167 -12.58 2.44 -8.33
CA GLY A 167 -11.19 2.03 -8.29
C GLY A 167 -10.76 1.56 -6.91
N LEU A 168 -9.91 0.53 -6.88
CA LEU A 168 -9.11 0.14 -5.73
C LEU A 168 -7.64 0.09 -6.13
N ARG A 169 -6.80 0.79 -5.37
CA ARG A 169 -5.33 0.67 -5.45
C ARG A 169 -4.78 0.30 -4.10
N ALA A 170 -3.98 -0.76 -4.06
CA ALA A 170 -3.19 -1.12 -2.90
C ALA A 170 -1.73 -0.77 -3.15
N LEU A 171 -1.06 -0.25 -2.12
CA LEU A 171 0.33 0.17 -2.17
C LEU A 171 1.04 -0.28 -0.90
N MET A 172 2.27 -0.75 -1.06
CA MET A 172 3.15 -1.11 0.04
C MET A 172 4.53 -0.51 -0.20
N LEU A 173 5.18 -0.11 0.89
CA LEU A 173 6.54 0.45 0.88
C LEU A 173 7.54 -0.58 1.41
N PRO A 174 8.83 -0.46 1.05
CA PRO A 174 9.87 -1.33 1.58
C PRO A 174 9.91 -1.30 3.11
N GLY A 175 10.02 -2.48 3.73
CA GLY A 175 10.04 -2.63 5.19
C GLY A 175 8.72 -2.30 5.92
N ALA A 176 7.65 -1.88 5.22
CA ALA A 176 6.36 -1.61 5.85
C ALA A 176 5.72 -2.91 6.37
N ASN A 177 4.96 -2.81 7.46
CA ASN A 177 4.21 -3.91 8.06
C ASN A 177 2.70 -3.81 7.82
N HIS A 178 2.29 -2.91 6.93
CA HIS A 178 0.90 -2.64 6.59
C HIS A 178 0.79 -2.33 5.10
N VAL A 179 -0.43 -2.46 4.59
CA VAL A 179 -0.78 -2.11 3.22
C VAL A 179 -1.66 -0.88 3.22
N LEU A 180 -1.31 0.10 2.38
CA LEU A 180 -2.07 1.32 2.14
C LEU A 180 -3.07 1.07 1.01
N MET A 181 -4.25 1.68 1.08
CA MET A 181 -5.29 1.52 0.08
C MET A 181 -5.98 2.85 -0.23
N ASP A 182 -6.15 3.15 -1.51
CA ASP A 182 -6.99 4.23 -2.02
C ASP A 182 -8.17 3.61 -2.74
N LEU A 183 -9.37 3.95 -2.29
CA LEU A 183 -10.62 3.59 -2.93
C LEU A 183 -11.21 4.86 -3.55
N THR A 184 -11.60 4.80 -4.82
CA THR A 184 -12.18 5.93 -5.55
C THR A 184 -13.48 5.56 -6.22
N TRP A 185 -14.33 6.55 -6.44
CA TRP A 185 -15.53 6.41 -7.24
C TRP A 185 -15.76 7.69 -8.06
N THR A 186 -15.78 7.53 -9.38
CA THR A 186 -16.05 8.62 -10.32
C THR A 186 -17.46 8.44 -10.87
N PRO A 187 -18.42 9.34 -10.55
CA PRO A 187 -19.78 9.25 -11.07
C PRO A 187 -19.81 9.19 -12.60
N ARG A 188 -20.62 8.30 -13.19
CA ARG A 188 -20.76 8.26 -14.66
C ARG A 188 -21.49 9.46 -15.23
N THR A 189 -22.41 10.01 -14.44
CA THR A 189 -23.10 11.25 -14.74
C THR A 189 -23.10 12.14 -13.48
N PRO A 190 -23.16 13.48 -13.64
CA PRO A 190 -23.21 14.39 -12.51
C PRO A 190 -24.33 14.02 -11.54
N GLY A 191 -23.96 13.82 -10.26
CA GLY A 191 -24.90 13.46 -9.20
C GLY A 191 -25.41 12.02 -9.24
N ALA A 192 -24.83 11.09 -10.03
CA ALA A 192 -25.24 9.69 -10.02
C ALA A 192 -25.01 9.00 -8.66
N VAL A 193 -23.96 9.39 -7.93
CA VAL A 193 -23.63 8.84 -6.62
C VAL A 193 -24.36 9.63 -5.53
N LYS A 194 -25.31 8.99 -4.87
CA LYS A 194 -26.14 9.57 -3.79
C LYS A 194 -25.74 9.09 -2.40
N SER A 195 -25.16 7.90 -2.32
CA SER A 195 -24.62 7.34 -1.08
C SER A 195 -23.40 6.50 -1.39
N ALA A 196 -22.45 6.50 -0.45
CA ALA A 196 -21.29 5.62 -0.47
C ALA A 196 -21.08 5.08 0.95
N SER A 197 -20.79 3.79 1.07
CA SER A 197 -20.46 3.18 2.35
C SER A 197 -19.40 2.11 2.19
N LEU A 198 -18.61 1.92 3.24
CA LEU A 198 -17.60 0.88 3.32
C LEU A 198 -17.95 -0.07 4.45
N LYS A 199 -17.85 -1.37 4.20
CA LYS A 199 -17.88 -2.41 5.22
C LYS A 199 -16.56 -3.17 5.19
N ALA A 200 -15.92 -3.31 6.35
CA ALA A 200 -14.73 -4.12 6.53
C ALA A 200 -15.00 -5.21 7.57
N ILE A 201 -14.59 -6.45 7.29
CA ILE A 201 -14.85 -7.62 8.16
C ILE A 201 -13.53 -8.22 8.60
N CYS A 202 -13.37 -8.39 9.91
CA CYS A 202 -12.27 -9.12 10.49
C CYS A 202 -12.69 -10.16 11.54
N TYR A 203 -11.85 -11.17 11.77
CA TYR A 203 -11.97 -12.15 12.84
C TYR A 203 -10.68 -12.12 13.67
N PRO A 204 -10.53 -11.13 14.57
CA PRO A 204 -9.28 -10.87 15.25
C PRO A 204 -8.71 -12.15 15.87
N SER A 205 -7.52 -12.53 15.43
CA SER A 205 -6.73 -13.66 15.92
C SER A 205 -7.29 -15.07 15.68
N PHE A 206 -8.61 -15.29 15.53
CA PHE A 206 -9.18 -16.65 15.47
C PHE A 206 -10.63 -16.75 14.94
N PHE A 207 -10.93 -17.84 14.21
CA PHE A 207 -12.30 -18.22 13.82
C PHE A 207 -13.06 -18.96 14.93
N THR A 208 -13.60 -18.22 15.89
CA THR A 208 -14.28 -18.76 17.09
C THR A 208 -15.43 -19.72 16.75
N SER A 209 -16.38 -19.33 15.90
CA SER A 209 -17.54 -20.17 15.55
C SER A 209 -17.18 -21.45 14.79
N TRP A 210 -16.28 -21.36 13.80
CA TRP A 210 -15.83 -22.52 13.03
C TRP A 210 -15.22 -23.60 13.93
N HIS A 211 -14.40 -23.17 14.89
CA HIS A 211 -13.75 -24.05 15.85
C HIS A 211 -14.57 -24.31 17.13
N LYS A 212 -15.81 -23.78 17.23
CA LYS A 212 -16.70 -23.92 18.39
C LYS A 212 -16.05 -23.50 19.70
N ARG A 213 -15.23 -22.45 19.68
CA ARG A 213 -14.59 -21.87 20.87
C ARG A 213 -15.18 -20.49 21.15
N LYS A 214 -15.11 -20.07 22.42
CA LYS A 214 -15.51 -18.72 22.83
C LYS A 214 -14.28 -17.80 22.82
N GLY A 215 -14.40 -16.66 22.15
CA GLY A 215 -13.41 -15.59 22.17
C GLY A 215 -13.70 -14.55 23.25
N ASP A 216 -12.86 -13.53 23.24
CA ASP A 216 -13.01 -12.33 24.05
C ASP A 216 -12.54 -11.13 23.25
N ARG A 217 -13.34 -10.71 22.28
CA ARG A 217 -12.92 -9.72 21.29
C ARG A 217 -13.16 -8.30 21.74
N HIS A 218 -12.25 -7.44 21.30
CA HIS A 218 -12.25 -6.02 21.61
C HIS A 218 -11.96 -5.19 20.37
N CYS A 219 -12.38 -3.93 20.43
CA CYS A 219 -11.94 -2.87 19.53
C CYS A 219 -11.48 -1.68 20.37
N MET A 220 -10.20 -1.36 20.26
CA MET A 220 -9.59 -0.18 20.88
C MET A 220 -9.36 0.91 19.83
N THR A 221 -9.72 2.13 20.21
CA THR A 221 -9.42 3.37 19.50
C THR A 221 -8.53 4.25 20.41
N PRO A 222 -7.99 5.38 19.92
CA PRO A 222 -7.36 6.38 20.79
C PRO A 222 -8.24 6.86 21.95
N ARG A 223 -9.57 6.83 21.81
CA ARG A 223 -10.51 7.33 22.82
C ARG A 223 -11.03 6.27 23.77
N ILE A 224 -11.30 5.07 23.26
CA ILE A 224 -12.11 4.08 23.96
C ILE A 224 -11.72 2.66 23.56
N ASP A 225 -11.88 1.73 24.49
CA ASP A 225 -11.72 0.29 24.31
C ASP A 225 -13.00 -0.41 24.75
N GLU A 226 -13.55 -1.25 23.87
CA GLU A 226 -14.84 -1.91 24.08
C GLU A 226 -14.77 -3.39 23.76
N ARG A 227 -15.53 -4.17 24.53
CA ARG A 227 -15.58 -5.63 24.48
C ARG A 227 -16.89 -6.13 23.83
N GLU A 228 -16.84 -7.29 23.18
CA GLU A 228 -18.03 -7.99 22.71
C GLU A 228 -19.05 -8.31 23.83
N PRO A 229 -20.37 -8.38 23.53
CA PRO A 229 -21.01 -7.85 22.33
C PRO A 229 -21.30 -6.35 22.50
N LYS A 230 -20.78 -5.51 21.60
CA LYS A 230 -21.04 -4.06 21.64
C LYS A 230 -20.94 -3.41 20.26
N THR A 231 -21.65 -2.31 20.08
CA THR A 231 -21.42 -1.39 18.96
C THR A 231 -20.67 -0.17 19.49
N LEU A 232 -19.54 0.15 18.87
CA LEU A 232 -18.72 1.33 19.16
C LEU A 232 -18.97 2.35 18.05
N GLU A 233 -19.44 3.55 18.42
CA GLU A 233 -19.60 4.68 17.49
C GLU A 233 -18.26 5.40 17.29
N LEU A 234 -17.89 5.61 16.03
CA LEU A 234 -16.63 6.23 15.66
C LEU A 234 -16.77 7.75 15.56
N ASP A 235 -15.77 8.44 16.07
CA ASP A 235 -15.46 9.82 15.74
C ASP A 235 -14.35 9.81 14.68
N PRO A 236 -14.66 10.06 13.39
CA PRO A 236 -13.66 10.01 12.35
C PRO A 236 -12.47 10.94 12.60
N ALA A 237 -12.63 12.07 13.29
CA ALA A 237 -11.52 12.96 13.56
C ALA A 237 -10.59 12.39 14.66
N ALA A 238 -11.17 11.87 15.74
CA ALA A 238 -10.42 11.43 16.92
C ALA A 238 -9.97 9.96 16.86
N ASP A 239 -10.70 9.08 16.18
CA ASP A 239 -10.42 7.64 16.12
C ASP A 239 -9.47 7.33 14.96
N GLY A 240 -8.23 7.82 15.08
CA GLY A 240 -7.22 7.72 14.04
C GLY A 240 -6.77 6.31 13.68
N TYR A 241 -7.05 5.32 14.52
CA TYR A 241 -6.90 3.90 14.24
C TYR A 241 -7.94 3.09 15.01
N LEU A 242 -8.23 1.90 14.51
CA LEU A 242 -9.07 0.88 15.13
C LEU A 242 -8.22 -0.37 15.31
N TYR A 243 -8.00 -0.78 16.55
CA TYR A 243 -7.20 -1.94 16.91
C TYR A 243 -8.11 -3.07 17.37
N TYR A 244 -8.11 -4.19 16.65
CA TYR A 244 -8.97 -5.33 16.93
C TYR A 244 -8.13 -6.48 17.46
N TYR A 245 -8.52 -7.03 18.61
CA TYR A 245 -7.80 -8.11 19.26
C TYR A 245 -8.75 -9.01 20.03
N ASP A 246 -8.23 -10.16 20.47
CA ASP A 246 -8.92 -11.10 21.33
C ASP A 246 -8.03 -11.44 22.54
N THR A 247 -8.56 -11.31 23.77
CA THR A 247 -7.74 -11.55 24.97
C THR A 247 -7.55 -13.03 25.29
N ILE A 248 -8.39 -13.91 24.74
CA ILE A 248 -8.25 -15.37 24.86
C ILE A 248 -7.26 -15.87 23.83
N PHE A 249 -7.41 -15.46 22.57
CA PHE A 249 -6.59 -15.87 21.43
C PHE A 249 -5.42 -14.92 21.18
N ASP A 250 -4.53 -14.84 22.16
CA ASP A 250 -3.31 -14.04 22.08
C ASP A 250 -2.08 -14.94 21.88
N VAL A 251 -1.19 -14.54 20.96
CA VAL A 251 0.10 -15.21 20.71
C VAL A 251 0.92 -15.32 22.00
N ALA A 252 0.76 -14.38 22.94
CA ALA A 252 1.40 -14.44 24.27
C ALA A 252 1.01 -15.69 25.09
N ARG A 253 -0.16 -16.26 24.79
CA ARG A 253 -0.71 -17.47 25.43
C ARG A 253 -0.50 -18.71 24.57
N GLY A 254 0.18 -18.59 23.42
CA GLY A 254 0.32 -19.68 22.45
C GLY A 254 -0.97 -20.00 21.70
N GLU A 255 -1.90 -19.03 21.60
CA GLU A 255 -3.21 -19.19 20.96
C GLU A 255 -3.42 -18.10 19.90
N GLY A 256 -4.18 -18.39 18.85
CA GLY A 256 -4.52 -17.42 17.81
C GLY A 256 -3.34 -16.97 16.93
N ASP A 257 -3.67 -16.19 15.90
CA ASP A 257 -2.71 -15.72 14.90
C ASP A 257 -2.14 -14.33 15.23
N GLY A 258 -2.72 -13.59 16.16
CA GLY A 258 -2.37 -12.19 16.47
C GLY A 258 -3.48 -11.20 16.08
N PRO A 259 -3.42 -9.96 16.57
CA PRO A 259 -4.47 -8.94 16.40
C PRO A 259 -4.37 -8.24 15.05
N CYS A 260 -5.34 -7.43 14.64
CA CYS A 260 -5.27 -6.64 13.40
C CYS A 260 -5.70 -5.18 13.62
N ALA A 261 -5.47 -4.30 12.64
CA ALA A 261 -5.89 -2.91 12.77
C ALA A 261 -6.22 -2.20 11.45
N LEU A 262 -7.12 -1.24 11.54
CA LEU A 262 -7.55 -0.38 10.44
C LEU A 262 -7.22 1.08 10.77
N ILE A 263 -6.58 1.78 9.84
CA ILE A 263 -6.45 3.23 9.84
C ILE A 263 -7.30 3.78 8.70
N PHE A 264 -7.94 4.93 8.89
CA PHE A 264 -8.63 5.65 7.83
C PHE A 264 -8.45 7.16 7.93
N THR A 265 -8.58 7.80 6.78
CA THR A 265 -8.50 9.26 6.64
C THR A 265 -9.87 9.90 6.89
N PRO A 266 -9.97 11.02 7.64
CA PRO A 266 -11.26 11.59 8.02
C PRO A 266 -11.96 12.33 6.87
N GLU A 267 -11.24 12.78 5.84
CA GLU A 267 -11.75 13.69 4.81
C GLU A 267 -12.92 13.07 4.04
N GLY A 268 -12.84 11.78 3.72
CA GLY A 268 -13.87 11.02 2.99
C GLY A 268 -14.97 10.38 3.86
N VAL A 269 -14.86 10.46 5.19
CA VAL A 269 -15.74 9.76 6.12
C VAL A 269 -16.71 10.73 6.79
N GLN A 270 -17.99 10.38 6.80
CA GLN A 270 -19.04 11.14 7.47
C GLN A 270 -19.28 10.64 8.91
N SER A 271 -19.39 9.33 9.06
CA SER A 271 -19.55 8.65 10.36
C SER A 271 -19.07 7.21 10.23
N GLY A 272 -18.99 6.50 11.34
CA GLY A 272 -18.74 5.07 11.31
C GLY A 272 -19.08 4.38 12.62
N GLN A 273 -19.11 3.06 12.58
CA GLN A 273 -19.35 2.22 13.73
C GLN A 273 -18.58 0.90 13.61
N VAL A 274 -18.26 0.29 14.74
CA VAL A 274 -17.72 -1.06 14.82
C VAL A 274 -18.70 -1.93 15.60
N ASN A 275 -19.24 -2.95 14.94
CA ASN A 275 -19.99 -4.02 15.61
C ASN A 275 -19.00 -5.11 16.06
N ILE A 276 -18.79 -5.19 17.37
CA ILE A 276 -17.88 -6.14 18.01
C ILE A 276 -18.70 -7.38 18.37
N GLY A 277 -18.86 -8.28 17.41
CA GLY A 277 -19.57 -9.54 17.58
C GLY A 277 -18.66 -10.65 18.12
N ASN A 278 -19.31 -11.71 18.64
CA ASN A 278 -18.63 -12.91 19.15
C ASN A 278 -17.98 -13.79 18.08
N TYR A 279 -18.29 -13.54 16.80
CA TYR A 279 -17.68 -14.24 15.67
C TYR A 279 -17.11 -13.36 14.58
N ALA A 280 -17.69 -12.22 14.22
CA ALA A 280 -17.05 -11.26 13.32
C ALA A 280 -17.00 -9.90 14.01
N VAL A 281 -15.94 -9.14 13.76
CA VAL A 281 -15.92 -7.71 14.04
C VAL A 281 -16.11 -6.99 12.71
N ILE A 282 -17.14 -6.16 12.64
CA ILE A 282 -17.56 -5.51 11.40
C ILE A 282 -17.46 -4.00 11.58
N THR A 283 -16.62 -3.36 10.78
CA THR A 283 -16.53 -1.91 10.71
C THR A 283 -17.34 -1.40 9.53
N THR A 284 -18.23 -0.46 9.79
CA THR A 284 -19.01 0.22 8.76
C THR A 284 -18.69 1.71 8.78
N LEU A 285 -18.27 2.26 7.65
CA LEU A 285 -18.07 3.69 7.45
C LEU A 285 -19.12 4.22 6.50
N THR A 286 -19.82 5.28 6.91
CA THR A 286 -20.63 6.09 6.00
C THR A 286 -19.70 7.11 5.35
N LEU A 287 -19.59 7.06 4.03
CA LEU A 287 -18.67 7.91 3.26
C LEU A 287 -19.42 9.12 2.70
N LYS A 288 -18.71 10.22 2.50
CA LYS A 288 -19.25 11.40 1.83
C LYS A 288 -19.35 11.11 0.33
N PRO A 289 -20.54 11.09 -0.29
CA PRO A 289 -20.70 10.76 -1.71
C PRO A 289 -19.85 11.64 -2.63
N ASP A 290 -19.80 12.94 -2.33
CA ASP A 290 -19.08 13.93 -3.14
C ASP A 290 -17.56 13.93 -2.90
N ALA A 291 -17.06 13.20 -1.90
CA ALA A 291 -15.62 13.10 -1.68
C ALA A 291 -14.92 12.30 -2.79
N GLY A 292 -15.64 11.39 -3.47
CA GLY A 292 -15.10 10.58 -4.56
C GLY A 292 -14.01 9.59 -4.15
N ARG A 293 -13.63 9.55 -2.86
CA ARG A 293 -12.53 8.73 -2.36
C ARG A 293 -12.59 8.45 -0.86
N VAL A 294 -11.94 7.37 -0.45
CA VAL A 294 -11.54 7.10 0.94
C VAL A 294 -10.20 6.36 0.95
N ARG A 295 -9.33 6.71 1.90
CA ARG A 295 -8.04 6.03 2.09
C ARG A 295 -7.98 5.29 3.40
N LEU A 296 -7.40 4.09 3.33
CA LEU A 296 -7.33 3.11 4.42
C LEU A 296 -5.91 2.56 4.54
N ALA A 297 -5.54 2.06 5.72
CA ALA A 297 -4.39 1.17 5.88
C ALA A 297 -4.77 -0.03 6.74
N PHE A 298 -4.29 -1.21 6.36
CA PHE A 298 -4.60 -2.47 7.02
C PHE A 298 -3.34 -3.11 7.60
N TYR A 299 -3.37 -3.36 8.91
CA TYR A 299 -2.37 -4.13 9.64
C TYR A 299 -2.95 -5.49 9.98
N ASP A 300 -2.15 -6.53 9.86
CA ASP A 300 -2.57 -7.87 10.24
C ASP A 300 -1.90 -8.35 11.53
N PHE A 301 -0.75 -7.77 11.92
CA PHE A 301 0.08 -8.17 13.06
C PHE A 301 0.17 -9.68 13.34
N THR A 302 0.07 -10.53 12.31
CA THR A 302 0.22 -11.98 12.47
C THR A 302 1.54 -12.30 13.16
N GLY A 303 1.47 -13.18 14.16
CA GLY A 303 2.59 -13.59 15.01
C GLY A 303 2.99 -12.60 16.10
N LYS A 304 2.27 -11.47 16.26
CA LYS A 304 2.51 -10.52 17.34
C LYS A 304 1.57 -10.75 18.51
N LYS A 305 2.08 -10.49 19.72
CA LYS A 305 1.26 -10.43 20.93
C LYS A 305 0.41 -9.18 20.92
N ASN A 306 -0.73 -9.23 21.63
CA ASN A 306 -1.61 -8.07 21.74
C ASN A 306 -0.87 -6.83 22.28
N ALA A 307 -0.09 -6.97 23.35
CA ALA A 307 0.65 -5.86 23.93
C ALA A 307 1.69 -5.25 22.98
N GLU A 308 2.31 -6.07 22.11
CA GLU A 308 3.32 -5.61 21.15
C GLU A 308 2.69 -4.82 20.00
N ALA A 309 1.57 -5.31 19.45
CA ALA A 309 0.83 -4.64 18.39
C ALA A 309 0.15 -3.35 18.89
N GLU A 310 -0.41 -3.37 20.10
CA GLU A 310 -1.01 -2.19 20.73
C GLU A 310 0.03 -1.08 20.95
N ALA A 311 1.20 -1.43 21.49
CA ALA A 311 2.29 -0.48 21.69
C ALA A 311 2.77 0.13 20.36
N TYR A 312 2.86 -0.68 19.30
CA TYR A 312 3.20 -0.20 17.97
C TYR A 312 2.19 0.82 17.45
N LEU A 313 0.88 0.54 17.51
CA LEU A 313 -0.14 1.46 17.03
C LEU A 313 -0.22 2.75 17.84
N LYS A 314 -0.03 2.67 19.16
CA LYS A 314 0.04 3.88 20.00
C LYS A 314 1.23 4.76 19.62
N ALA A 315 2.35 4.18 19.23
CA ALA A 315 3.55 4.90 18.82
C ALA A 315 3.45 5.46 17.39
N HIS A 316 2.87 4.71 16.45
CA HIS A 316 2.99 4.99 15.00
C HIS A 316 1.66 5.27 14.30
N GLY A 317 0.51 4.89 14.89
CA GLY A 317 -0.77 4.90 14.17
C GLY A 317 -1.21 6.28 13.68
N LEU A 318 -0.95 7.35 14.45
CA LEU A 318 -1.27 8.71 14.01
C LEU A 318 -0.30 9.24 12.94
N GLU A 319 0.97 8.86 13.01
CA GLU A 319 1.97 9.18 11.98
C GLU A 319 1.65 8.46 10.67
N ASP A 320 1.34 7.16 10.75
CA ASP A 320 0.94 6.35 9.60
C ASP A 320 -0.35 6.88 8.96
N ARG A 321 -1.29 7.39 9.77
CA ARG A 321 -2.49 8.08 9.26
C ARG A 321 -2.15 9.36 8.50
N ALA A 322 -1.25 10.18 9.01
CA ALA A 322 -0.81 11.39 8.32
C ALA A 322 -0.11 11.03 6.99
N ARG A 323 0.77 10.03 7.02
CA ARG A 323 1.43 9.51 5.81
C ARG A 323 0.44 8.98 4.77
N LEU A 324 -0.61 8.27 5.21
CA LEU A 324 -1.69 7.80 4.35
C LEU A 324 -2.43 8.97 3.66
N ALA A 325 -2.65 10.08 4.38
CA ALA A 325 -3.28 11.28 3.83
C ALA A 325 -2.41 11.99 2.78
N GLU A 326 -1.08 11.90 2.88
CA GLU A 326 -0.14 12.53 1.94
C GLU A 326 0.28 11.61 0.78
N MET A 327 0.03 10.30 0.89
CA MET A 327 0.49 9.32 -0.10
C MET A 327 -0.08 9.59 -1.51
N ASP A 328 0.81 9.58 -2.50
CA ASP A 328 0.45 9.61 -3.92
C ASP A 328 0.43 8.19 -4.49
N PHE A 329 -0.78 7.67 -4.74
CA PHE A 329 -1.03 6.32 -5.23
C PHE A 329 -0.86 6.17 -6.75
N ARG A 330 -0.46 7.22 -7.46
CA ARG A 330 -0.18 7.14 -8.90
C ARG A 330 1.15 6.41 -9.14
N PRO A 331 1.30 5.62 -10.21
CA PRO A 331 2.56 5.00 -10.60
C PRO A 331 3.67 6.06 -10.76
N GLU A 332 4.90 5.73 -10.37
CA GLU A 332 6.04 6.64 -10.40
C GLU A 332 6.22 7.30 -11.77
N GLY A 333 6.21 6.51 -12.85
CA GLY A 333 6.34 7.04 -14.20
C GLY A 333 5.33 8.12 -14.53
N VAL A 334 4.11 8.06 -13.97
CA VAL A 334 3.10 9.11 -14.18
C VAL A 334 3.29 10.29 -13.24
N ARG A 335 3.67 10.04 -11.97
CA ARG A 335 3.91 11.11 -10.98
C ARG A 335 5.04 12.05 -11.40
N THR A 336 6.10 11.49 -11.98
CA THR A 336 7.30 12.24 -12.36
C THR A 336 7.26 12.73 -13.81
N LEU A 337 6.25 12.32 -14.59
CA LEU A 337 6.17 12.67 -16.00
C LEU A 337 6.03 14.18 -16.19
N GLN A 338 7.01 14.75 -16.88
CA GLN A 338 6.95 16.09 -17.44
C GLN A 338 6.90 15.98 -18.95
N VAL A 339 5.70 16.12 -19.54
CA VAL A 339 5.48 15.91 -20.99
C VAL A 339 6.42 16.77 -21.83
N ALA A 340 6.55 18.06 -21.51
CA ALA A 340 7.43 18.97 -22.23
C ALA A 340 8.92 18.55 -22.17
N GLN A 341 9.37 18.02 -21.03
CA GLN A 341 10.73 17.51 -20.90
C GLN A 341 10.94 16.24 -21.72
N LEU A 342 9.97 15.31 -21.69
CA LEU A 342 10.02 14.09 -22.51
C LEU A 342 10.08 14.42 -24.00
N GLU A 343 9.31 15.42 -24.45
CA GLU A 343 9.36 15.91 -25.84
C GLU A 343 10.72 16.51 -26.20
N ALA A 344 11.27 17.35 -25.33
CA ALA A 344 12.58 17.96 -25.54
C ALA A 344 13.70 16.90 -25.59
N ASP A 345 13.66 15.93 -24.68
CA ASP A 345 14.63 14.82 -24.63
C ASP A 345 14.52 13.93 -25.87
N ALA A 346 13.30 13.64 -26.33
CA ALA A 346 13.06 12.86 -27.53
C ALA A 346 13.56 13.57 -28.79
N ALA A 347 13.29 14.87 -28.92
CA ALA A 347 13.79 15.69 -30.02
C ALA A 347 15.31 15.75 -30.03
N LYS A 348 15.94 15.92 -28.86
CA LYS A 348 17.39 15.88 -28.72
C LYS A 348 17.97 14.53 -29.13
N CYS A 349 17.42 13.43 -28.63
CA CYS A 349 17.91 12.09 -28.99
C CYS A 349 17.80 11.81 -30.49
N LEU A 350 16.71 12.24 -31.15
CA LEU A 350 16.55 12.11 -32.60
C LEU A 350 17.58 12.97 -33.37
N ALA A 351 17.82 14.20 -32.91
CA ALA A 351 18.80 15.08 -33.54
C ALA A 351 20.23 14.54 -33.41
N ASP A 352 20.61 14.11 -32.20
CA ASP A 352 21.94 13.55 -31.92
C ASP A 352 22.16 12.22 -32.67
N ALA A 353 21.10 11.43 -32.90
CA ALA A 353 21.15 10.18 -33.68
C ALA A 353 21.26 10.37 -35.20
N GLY A 354 21.15 11.59 -35.72
CA GLY A 354 21.33 11.89 -37.14
C GLY A 354 20.50 11.01 -38.08
N GLU A 355 21.14 10.43 -39.09
CA GLU A 355 20.49 9.56 -40.08
C GLU A 355 19.97 8.25 -39.45
N ASP A 356 20.68 7.70 -38.46
CA ASP A 356 20.29 6.49 -37.75
C ASP A 356 19.04 6.70 -36.87
N GLY A 357 18.70 7.95 -36.55
CA GLY A 357 17.47 8.33 -35.86
C GLY A 357 16.21 8.28 -36.72
N LYS A 358 16.33 8.42 -38.06
CA LYS A 358 15.18 8.54 -38.97
C LYS A 358 14.19 7.37 -38.89
N PRO A 359 14.62 6.09 -38.83
CA PRO A 359 13.68 4.96 -38.71
C PRO A 359 12.85 4.97 -37.42
N PHE A 360 13.29 5.69 -36.38
CA PHE A 360 12.60 5.77 -35.09
C PHE A 360 11.64 6.96 -35.00
N GLN A 361 11.76 7.97 -35.86
CA GLN A 361 10.95 9.19 -35.81
C GLN A 361 9.42 8.91 -35.80
N PRO A 362 8.86 8.01 -36.64
CA PRO A 362 7.43 7.72 -36.57
C PRO A 362 6.98 7.12 -35.23
N LYS A 363 7.82 6.27 -34.62
CA LYS A 363 7.54 5.64 -33.32
C LYS A 363 7.58 6.64 -32.18
N VAL A 364 8.54 7.58 -32.21
CA VAL A 364 8.63 8.67 -31.23
C VAL A 364 7.41 9.58 -31.34
N THR A 365 7.01 9.97 -32.55
CA THR A 365 5.82 10.81 -32.75
C THR A 365 4.54 10.13 -32.25
N ASP A 366 4.35 8.84 -32.55
CA ASP A 366 3.21 8.06 -32.05
C ASP A 366 3.23 7.96 -30.52
N LEU A 367 4.38 7.67 -29.92
CA LEU A 367 4.57 7.63 -28.46
C LEU A 367 4.18 8.95 -27.81
N LEU A 368 4.72 10.08 -28.28
CA LEU A 368 4.45 11.40 -27.69
C LEU A 368 2.98 11.81 -27.83
N THR A 369 2.33 11.43 -28.94
CA THR A 369 0.89 11.64 -29.14
C THR A 369 0.08 10.87 -28.10
N LYS A 370 0.34 9.57 -27.95
CA LYS A 370 -0.33 8.73 -26.95
C LYS A 370 -0.07 9.18 -25.52
N VAL A 371 1.16 9.58 -25.20
CA VAL A 371 1.51 10.12 -23.88
C VAL A 371 0.66 11.34 -23.54
N LYS A 372 0.49 12.28 -24.47
CA LYS A 372 -0.36 13.47 -24.26
C LYS A 372 -1.82 13.11 -24.04
N GLU A 373 -2.37 12.22 -24.87
CA GLU A 373 -3.76 11.79 -24.79
C GLU A 373 -4.05 11.08 -23.46
N LEU A 374 -3.20 10.13 -23.07
CA LEU A 374 -3.34 9.39 -21.83
C LEU A 374 -3.10 10.28 -20.61
N LYS A 375 -2.13 11.20 -20.67
CA LYS A 375 -1.87 12.15 -19.58
C LYS A 375 -3.07 13.06 -19.33
N ALA A 376 -3.71 13.57 -20.38
CA ALA A 376 -4.91 14.40 -20.24
C ALA A 376 -6.05 13.65 -19.53
N LYS A 377 -6.23 12.35 -19.81
CA LYS A 377 -7.22 11.50 -19.13
C LYS A 377 -6.80 11.16 -17.69
N ALA A 378 -5.52 10.85 -17.47
CA ALA A 378 -4.99 10.57 -16.14
C ALA A 378 -5.12 11.79 -15.20
N ASP A 379 -4.94 13.00 -15.72
CA ASP A 379 -5.09 14.25 -14.95
C ASP A 379 -6.51 14.52 -14.46
N VAL A 380 -7.51 13.88 -15.06
CA VAL A 380 -8.90 13.90 -14.59
C VAL A 380 -9.27 12.62 -13.83
N ASN A 381 -8.28 11.93 -13.25
CA ASN A 381 -8.40 10.71 -12.44
C ASN A 381 -8.94 9.48 -13.20
N ASP A 382 -8.70 9.36 -14.51
CA ASP A 382 -8.92 8.09 -15.21
C ASP A 382 -7.78 7.10 -14.89
N TRP A 383 -8.04 6.22 -13.93
CA TRP A 383 -7.06 5.22 -13.48
C TRP A 383 -6.67 4.20 -14.53
N ARG A 384 -7.49 3.97 -15.56
CA ARG A 384 -7.11 3.09 -16.68
C ARG A 384 -6.11 3.80 -17.58
N ALA A 385 -6.42 5.05 -17.96
CA ALA A 385 -5.49 5.86 -18.74
C ALA A 385 -4.17 6.08 -18.00
N GLU A 386 -4.21 6.23 -16.68
CA GLU A 386 -3.01 6.33 -15.86
C GLU A 386 -2.16 5.06 -15.88
N ALA A 387 -2.78 3.89 -15.75
CA ALA A 387 -2.08 2.62 -15.80
C ALA A 387 -1.56 2.29 -17.21
N GLU A 388 -2.30 2.65 -18.25
CA GLU A 388 -1.86 2.57 -19.65
C GLU A 388 -0.67 3.51 -19.90
N LEU A 389 -0.70 4.73 -19.37
CA LEU A 389 0.41 5.68 -19.48
C LEU A 389 1.66 5.13 -18.77
N ALA A 390 1.51 4.57 -17.57
CA ALA A 390 2.63 3.96 -16.85
C ALA A 390 3.27 2.82 -17.66
N GLY A 391 2.45 1.93 -18.22
CA GLY A 391 2.93 0.85 -19.10
C GLY A 391 3.61 1.38 -20.36
N LEU A 392 3.01 2.37 -21.02
CA LEU A 392 3.57 3.00 -22.22
C LEU A 392 4.95 3.63 -21.95
N LEU A 393 5.12 4.32 -20.82
CA LEU A 393 6.39 4.90 -20.43
C LEU A 393 7.46 3.83 -20.16
N LEU A 394 7.09 2.73 -19.49
CA LEU A 394 7.99 1.61 -19.26
C LEU A 394 8.42 0.95 -20.58
N ASP A 395 7.46 0.64 -21.46
CA ASP A 395 7.70 0.01 -22.76
C ASP A 395 8.52 0.91 -23.69
N SER A 396 8.45 2.24 -23.52
CA SER A 396 9.21 3.20 -24.31
C SER A 396 10.71 3.23 -23.99
N GLN A 397 11.15 2.63 -22.88
CA GLN A 397 12.55 2.68 -22.47
C GLN A 397 13.49 2.05 -23.51
N ASP A 398 13.10 0.94 -24.13
CA ASP A 398 13.87 0.29 -25.20
C ASP A 398 14.03 1.20 -26.44
N LEU A 399 12.98 1.93 -26.82
CA LEU A 399 13.03 2.90 -27.91
C LEU A 399 14.07 4.01 -27.61
N PHE A 400 14.02 4.59 -26.41
CA PHE A 400 14.97 5.63 -26.02
C PHE A 400 16.39 5.11 -25.85
N TRP A 401 16.56 3.87 -25.40
CA TRP A 401 17.88 3.21 -25.38
C TRP A 401 18.48 3.08 -26.77
N LYS A 402 17.70 2.61 -27.75
CA LYS A 402 18.14 2.51 -29.15
C LYS A 402 18.52 3.87 -29.74
N LEU A 403 17.73 4.90 -29.47
CA LEU A 403 18.05 6.27 -29.90
C LEU A 403 19.34 6.81 -29.25
N ARG A 404 19.54 6.57 -27.96
CA ARG A 404 20.77 6.98 -27.26
C ARG A 404 22.00 6.25 -27.81
N ILE A 405 21.88 4.97 -28.15
CA ILE A 405 22.97 4.22 -28.80
C ILE A 405 23.28 4.81 -30.16
N ALA A 406 22.26 5.08 -31.00
CA ALA A 406 22.46 5.73 -32.29
C ALA A 406 23.12 7.12 -32.16
N ALA A 407 22.71 7.90 -31.17
CA ALA A 407 23.33 9.19 -30.85
C ALA A 407 24.81 9.07 -30.45
N LEU A 408 25.14 8.09 -29.62
CA LEU A 408 26.53 7.83 -29.21
C LEU A 408 27.42 7.41 -30.39
N LEU A 409 26.88 6.62 -31.32
CA LEU A 409 27.63 6.19 -32.52
C LEU A 409 27.85 7.31 -33.53
N ASN A 410 27.01 8.36 -33.51
CA ASN A 410 27.13 9.54 -34.37
C ASN A 410 27.85 10.72 -33.68
N ALA A 411 28.33 10.55 -32.45
CA ALA A 411 29.13 11.56 -31.76
C ALA A 411 30.50 11.75 -32.45
N PRO A 412 30.98 13.01 -32.59
CA PRO A 412 32.19 13.34 -33.35
C PRO A 412 33.51 12.88 -32.73
#